data_AF-A0A174PMP3-F1
#
_entry.id   AF-A0A174PMP3-F1
#
_cell.length_a   1.000
_cell.length_b   1.000
_cell.length_c   1.000
_cell.angle_alpha   90.00
_cell.angle_beta   90.00
_cell.angle_gamma   90.00
#
_symmetry.space_group_name_H-M   'P 1'
#
loop_
_entity.id
_entity.type
_entity.pdbx_description
1 polymer ?
#
loop_
_entity_poly.entity_id
_entity_poly.type
_entity_poly.pdbx_seq_one_letter_code
_entity_poly.pdbx_strand_id
1 'polypeptide(L)'
;MSTMNAEETKRWKAKNLRYKKPMVKELNLDTIREKLFDIQGECEEVRWYTDSEDGEDSLLNALDGNEDEVYEFKVAFAYLCEECEAMQVDLNEEWIPECFDLLFVVAGAGDQFGGLLGYDSYEGDCFGINCMDAWAEDEAKKKLKQLTKDELIAAIRQSFKVYQSYIGLSVRYDSLKAAIDILRDKNTGILQVVKEIERLYEATSSEQGIYAEYSKAWKEFDQYTESLPPEAWVS
;
A
#
# COMPACT_ATOMS: atom_id res chain seq x y z
N MET A 1 49.60 -10.14 5.04
CA MET A 1 48.63 -9.04 4.80
C MET A 1 48.52 -8.86 3.31
N SER A 2 47.46 -9.38 2.68
CA SER A 2 47.21 -9.13 1.25
C SER A 2 46.80 -7.68 1.08
N THR A 3 47.51 -6.94 0.25
CA THR A 3 47.18 -5.56 -0.12
C THR A 3 45.87 -5.55 -0.91
N MET A 4 44.86 -4.86 -0.40
CA MET A 4 43.57 -4.68 -1.09
C MET A 4 43.79 -3.98 -2.43
N ASN A 5 43.14 -4.47 -3.49
CA ASN A 5 43.20 -3.82 -4.80
C ASN A 5 42.37 -2.51 -4.80
N ALA A 6 42.44 -1.76 -5.91
CA ALA A 6 41.76 -0.47 -6.03
C ALA A 6 40.22 -0.57 -5.91
N GLU A 7 39.63 -1.64 -6.41
CA GLU A 7 38.19 -1.91 -6.39
C GLU A 7 37.72 -2.32 -4.99
N GLU A 8 38.44 -3.24 -4.35
CA GLU A 8 38.23 -3.64 -2.95
C GLU A 8 38.34 -2.44 -2.00
N THR A 9 39.27 -1.52 -2.28
CA THR A 9 39.42 -0.28 -1.52
C THR A 9 38.21 0.65 -1.69
N LYS A 10 37.67 0.79 -2.91
CA LYS A 10 36.45 1.59 -3.17
C LYS A 10 35.25 0.99 -2.44
N ARG A 11 35.06 -0.31 -2.55
CA ARG A 11 33.97 -1.04 -1.89
C ARG A 11 34.02 -0.91 -0.36
N TRP A 12 35.21 -1.06 0.23
CA TRP A 12 35.38 -0.89 1.67
C TRP A 12 35.13 0.54 2.14
N LYS A 13 35.58 1.55 1.37
CA LYS A 13 35.26 2.95 1.65
C LYS A 13 33.76 3.20 1.60
N ALA A 14 33.06 2.69 0.58
CA ALA A 14 31.62 2.87 0.45
C ALA A 14 30.85 2.20 1.60
N LYS A 15 31.25 1.00 2.01
CA LYS A 15 30.70 0.34 3.22
C LYS A 15 30.81 1.20 4.47
N ASN A 16 31.94 1.88 4.67
CA ASN A 16 32.12 2.79 5.81
C ASN A 16 31.32 4.10 5.67
N LEU A 17 30.96 4.52 4.46
CA LEU A 17 30.15 5.72 4.23
C LEU A 17 28.67 5.51 4.54
N ARG A 18 28.18 4.26 4.63
CA ARG A 18 26.78 3.95 4.97
C ARG A 18 26.34 4.64 6.28
N TYR A 19 27.21 4.67 7.28
CA TYR A 19 26.96 5.34 8.57
C TYR A 19 26.81 6.87 8.47
N LYS A 20 27.24 7.50 7.37
CA LYS A 20 27.08 8.95 7.17
C LYS A 20 25.70 9.32 6.63
N LYS A 21 24.92 8.36 6.16
CA LYS A 21 23.53 8.55 5.75
C LYS A 21 22.67 7.45 6.36
N PRO A 22 22.61 7.39 7.71
CA PRO A 22 21.81 6.38 8.37
C PRO A 22 20.34 6.78 8.29
N MET A 23 19.47 5.79 8.11
CA MET A 23 18.02 5.94 8.09
C MET A 23 17.36 4.69 8.68
N VAL A 24 16.10 4.79 9.09
CA VAL A 24 15.33 3.67 9.66
C VAL A 24 14.59 2.96 8.54
N LYS A 25 14.70 1.63 8.46
CA LYS A 25 14.29 0.85 7.28
C LYS A 25 12.83 1.08 6.86
N GLU A 26 11.90 1.04 7.81
CA GLU A 26 10.46 1.16 7.54
C GLU A 26 9.91 2.55 7.90
N LEU A 27 10.79 3.47 8.32
CA LEU A 27 10.42 4.83 8.71
C LEU A 27 11.50 5.82 8.26
N ASN A 28 11.64 5.96 6.94
CA ASN A 28 12.49 6.95 6.30
C ASN A 28 11.72 7.63 5.16
N LEU A 29 12.28 8.74 4.65
CA LEU A 29 11.64 9.54 3.62
C LEU A 29 11.35 8.78 2.33
N ASP A 30 12.26 7.92 1.88
CA ASP A 30 12.10 7.19 0.62
C ASP A 30 10.96 6.17 0.75
N THR A 31 10.93 5.41 1.85
CA THR A 31 9.84 4.48 2.15
C THR A 31 8.49 5.18 2.28
N ILE A 32 8.43 6.36 2.92
CA ILE A 32 7.20 7.13 3.02
C ILE A 32 6.75 7.59 1.63
N ARG A 33 7.65 8.12 0.79
CA ARG A 33 7.32 8.58 -0.57
C ARG A 33 6.78 7.44 -1.42
N GLU A 34 7.46 6.29 -1.42
CA GLU A 34 7.03 5.09 -2.13
C GLU A 34 5.62 4.68 -1.68
N LYS A 35 5.40 4.58 -0.38
CA LYS A 35 4.09 4.21 0.16
C LYS A 35 2.99 5.19 -0.22
N LEU A 36 3.27 6.49 -0.26
CA LEU A 36 2.30 7.50 -0.71
C LEU A 36 1.96 7.32 -2.18
N PHE A 37 2.94 7.05 -3.05
CA PHE A 37 2.67 6.75 -4.46
C PHE A 37 1.85 5.47 -4.64
N ASP A 38 2.16 4.42 -3.90
CA ASP A 38 1.39 3.17 -3.93
C ASP A 38 -0.07 3.41 -3.53
N ILE A 39 -0.30 4.18 -2.46
CA ILE A 39 -1.65 4.54 -2.00
C ILE A 39 -2.39 5.33 -3.08
N GLN A 40 -1.74 6.33 -3.69
CA GLN A 40 -2.34 7.10 -4.78
C GLN A 40 -2.72 6.22 -5.98
N GLY A 41 -1.87 5.26 -6.35
CA GLY A 41 -2.17 4.30 -7.40
C GLY A 41 -3.40 3.45 -7.09
N GLU A 42 -3.50 2.94 -5.86
CA GLU A 42 -4.64 2.15 -5.41
C GLU A 42 -5.93 2.96 -5.34
N CYS A 43 -5.88 4.22 -4.90
CA CYS A 43 -7.03 5.11 -4.93
C CYS A 43 -7.54 5.33 -6.37
N GLU A 44 -6.64 5.47 -7.34
CA GLU A 44 -7.01 5.60 -8.75
C GLU A 44 -7.62 4.30 -9.29
N GLU A 45 -7.09 3.12 -8.92
CA GLU A 45 -7.74 1.85 -9.28
C GLU A 45 -9.16 1.72 -8.71
N VAL A 46 -9.38 2.17 -7.47
CA VAL A 46 -10.72 2.16 -6.87
C VAL A 46 -11.64 3.08 -7.65
N ARG A 47 -11.17 4.26 -8.06
CA ARG A 47 -11.94 5.17 -8.92
C ARG A 47 -12.42 4.48 -10.20
N TRP A 48 -11.55 3.75 -10.90
CA TRP A 48 -11.94 3.00 -12.10
C TRP A 48 -12.93 1.87 -11.80
N TYR A 49 -12.76 1.15 -10.68
CA TYR A 49 -13.71 0.11 -10.24
C TYR A 49 -15.11 0.68 -9.94
N THR A 50 -15.19 1.94 -9.51
CA THR A 50 -16.47 2.60 -9.27
C THR A 50 -17.16 3.18 -10.51
N ASP A 51 -16.43 3.34 -11.61
CA ASP A 51 -16.90 4.02 -12.83
C ASP A 51 -16.97 3.08 -14.05
N SER A 52 -16.90 1.75 -13.85
CA SER A 52 -16.94 0.76 -14.94
C SER A 52 -18.26 0.87 -15.73
N GLU A 53 -18.18 1.25 -17.01
CA GLU A 53 -19.34 1.46 -17.90
C GLU A 53 -20.15 0.18 -18.15
N ASP A 54 -19.50 -0.98 -18.03
CA ASP A 54 -20.08 -2.29 -18.32
C ASP A 54 -21.06 -2.76 -17.24
N GLY A 55 -21.06 -2.10 -16.07
CA GLY A 55 -22.00 -2.33 -14.98
C GLY A 55 -21.92 -3.70 -14.28
N GLU A 56 -21.29 -4.71 -14.88
CA GLU A 56 -21.21 -6.09 -14.36
C GLU A 56 -20.33 -6.21 -13.12
N ASP A 57 -19.13 -5.61 -13.14
CA ASP A 57 -18.17 -5.63 -12.02
C ASP A 57 -17.95 -4.23 -11.43
N SER A 58 -19.04 -3.68 -10.88
CA SER A 58 -19.06 -2.31 -10.32
C SER A 58 -19.22 -2.32 -8.80
N LEU A 59 -18.67 -1.29 -8.14
CA LEU A 59 -18.91 -1.07 -6.70
C LEU A 59 -20.41 -0.96 -6.35
N LEU A 60 -21.24 -0.47 -7.28
CA LEU A 60 -22.68 -0.36 -7.09
C LEU A 60 -23.33 -1.74 -6.91
N ASN A 61 -22.93 -2.74 -7.70
CA ASN A 61 -23.40 -4.12 -7.52
C ASN A 61 -22.90 -4.70 -6.20
N ALA A 62 -21.64 -4.45 -5.85
CA ALA A 62 -21.05 -4.92 -4.61
C ALA A 62 -21.74 -4.36 -3.35
N LEU A 63 -22.44 -3.24 -3.49
CA LEU A 63 -23.19 -2.54 -2.45
C LEU A 63 -24.72 -2.63 -2.66
N ASP A 64 -25.20 -3.66 -3.35
CA ASP A 64 -26.63 -3.94 -3.55
C ASP A 64 -27.43 -2.74 -4.13
N GLY A 65 -26.79 -1.92 -4.97
CA GLY A 65 -27.40 -0.74 -5.57
C GLY A 65 -27.44 0.51 -4.67
N ASN A 66 -26.74 0.52 -3.53
CA ASN A 66 -26.69 1.67 -2.64
C ASN A 66 -25.78 2.80 -3.16
N GLU A 67 -26.37 3.75 -3.89
CA GLU A 67 -25.65 4.90 -4.46
C GLU A 67 -25.00 5.83 -3.39
N ASP A 68 -25.61 5.96 -2.22
CA ASP A 68 -25.09 6.81 -1.14
C ASP A 68 -23.78 6.23 -0.60
N GLU A 69 -23.73 4.92 -0.34
CA GLU A 69 -22.50 4.25 0.12
C GLU A 69 -21.41 4.27 -0.97
N VAL A 70 -21.77 4.09 -2.25
CA VAL A 70 -20.83 4.26 -3.37
C VAL A 70 -20.22 5.66 -3.35
N TYR A 71 -21.04 6.69 -3.17
CA TYR A 71 -20.57 8.07 -3.10
C TYR A 71 -19.65 8.30 -1.90
N GLU A 72 -19.98 7.77 -0.72
CA GLU A 72 -19.14 7.86 0.48
C GLU A 72 -17.76 7.23 0.25
N PHE A 73 -17.71 6.04 -0.37
CA PHE A 73 -16.45 5.39 -0.73
C PHE A 73 -15.63 6.23 -1.71
N LYS A 74 -16.25 6.76 -2.77
CA LYS A 74 -15.58 7.65 -3.75
C LYS A 74 -14.96 8.85 -3.05
N VAL A 75 -15.71 9.51 -2.18
CA VAL A 75 -15.26 10.69 -1.43
C VAL A 75 -14.13 10.32 -0.46
N ALA A 76 -14.22 9.19 0.25
CA ALA A 76 -13.19 8.76 1.18
C ALA A 76 -11.83 8.51 0.48
N PHE A 77 -11.84 7.81 -0.67
CA PHE A 77 -10.63 7.59 -1.45
C PHE A 77 -10.10 8.87 -2.12
N ALA A 78 -10.99 9.77 -2.56
CA ALA A 78 -10.58 11.08 -3.09
C ALA A 78 -9.85 11.92 -2.03
N TYR A 79 -10.39 12.01 -0.80
CA TYR A 79 -9.71 12.69 0.29
C TYR A 79 -8.36 12.06 0.62
N LEU A 80 -8.26 10.72 0.61
CA LEU A 80 -7.00 10.04 0.86
C LEU A 80 -5.94 10.38 -0.21
N CYS A 81 -6.34 10.48 -1.48
CA CYS A 81 -5.47 10.97 -2.56
C CYS A 81 -4.97 12.39 -2.30
N GLU A 82 -5.88 13.31 -1.96
CA GLU A 82 -5.54 14.71 -1.66
C GLU A 82 -4.57 14.81 -0.48
N GLU A 83 -4.78 14.02 0.58
CA GLU A 83 -3.89 13.95 1.73
C GLU A 83 -2.50 13.41 1.34
N CYS A 84 -2.42 12.41 0.45
CA CYS A 84 -1.15 11.93 -0.08
C CYS A 84 -0.40 13.03 -0.84
N GLU A 85 -1.09 13.77 -1.72
CA GLU A 85 -0.50 14.89 -2.47
C GLU A 85 0.01 16.00 -1.53
N ALA A 86 -0.79 16.39 -0.55
CA ALA A 86 -0.40 17.36 0.45
C ALA A 86 0.84 16.88 1.24
N MET A 87 0.89 15.60 1.60
CA MET A 87 2.03 15.03 2.30
C MET A 87 3.29 15.00 1.45
N GLN A 88 3.20 14.73 0.14
CA GLN A 88 4.35 14.82 -0.76
C GLN A 88 4.98 16.23 -0.76
N VAL A 89 4.16 17.28 -0.60
CA VAL A 89 4.67 18.65 -0.41
C VAL A 89 5.33 18.81 0.95
N ASP A 90 4.68 18.33 2.02
CA ASP A 90 5.22 18.38 3.39
C ASP A 90 6.59 17.68 3.52
N LEU A 91 6.82 16.59 2.76
CA LEU A 91 8.10 15.86 2.72
C LEU A 91 9.27 16.67 2.15
N ASN A 92 8.98 17.82 1.53
CA ASN A 92 9.95 18.74 0.98
C ASN A 92 10.03 20.07 1.77
N GLU A 93 9.37 20.16 2.93
CA GLU A 93 9.54 21.30 3.84
C GLU A 93 11.01 21.43 4.31
N GLU A 94 11.41 22.66 4.60
CA GLU A 94 12.79 23.11 4.87
C GLU A 94 13.70 22.09 5.58
N TRP A 95 13.28 21.53 6.72
CA TRP A 95 14.14 20.67 7.52
C TRP A 95 13.93 19.17 7.27
N ILE A 96 12.86 18.79 6.57
CA ILE A 96 12.47 17.38 6.41
C ILE A 96 13.55 16.58 5.65
N PRO A 97 13.99 16.99 4.44
CA PRO A 97 14.98 16.23 3.66
C PRO A 97 16.30 15.97 4.37
N GLU A 98 16.69 16.85 5.29
CA GLU A 98 17.99 16.78 5.96
C GLU A 98 17.91 16.13 7.36
N CYS A 99 16.78 16.29 8.06
CA CYS A 99 16.68 15.95 9.48
C CYS A 99 15.80 14.74 9.78
N PHE A 100 14.78 14.45 8.96
CA PHE A 100 13.77 13.44 9.30
C PHE A 100 14.39 12.07 9.62
N ASP A 101 15.15 11.52 8.66
CA ASP A 101 15.79 10.21 8.82
C ASP A 101 16.73 10.19 10.03
N LEU A 102 17.52 11.26 10.22
CA LEU A 102 18.47 11.37 11.32
C LEU A 102 17.77 11.41 12.68
N LEU A 103 16.65 12.13 12.78
CA LEU A 103 15.88 12.25 14.01
C LEU A 103 15.31 10.89 14.44
N PHE A 104 14.77 10.10 13.51
CA PHE A 104 14.26 8.77 13.82
C PHE A 104 15.36 7.74 14.11
N VAL A 105 16.54 7.88 13.48
CA VAL A 105 17.74 7.13 13.87
C VAL A 105 18.11 7.43 15.33
N VAL A 106 18.21 8.71 15.71
CA VAL A 106 18.60 9.12 17.07
C VAL A 106 17.52 8.81 18.11
N ALA A 107 16.26 8.76 17.69
CA ALA A 107 15.14 8.33 18.55
C ALA A 107 15.14 6.82 18.83
N GLY A 108 16.03 6.03 18.20
CA GLY A 108 16.09 4.59 18.37
C GLY A 108 14.97 3.83 17.65
N ALA A 109 14.33 4.44 16.64
CA ALA A 109 13.23 3.80 15.92
C ALA A 109 13.67 2.57 15.11
N GLY A 110 14.98 2.37 14.89
CA GLY A 110 15.53 1.17 14.25
C GLY A 110 15.08 -0.14 14.88
N ASP A 111 14.90 -0.20 16.21
CA ASP A 111 14.49 -1.42 16.90
C ASP A 111 13.04 -1.84 16.61
N GLN A 112 12.20 -0.87 16.22
CA GLN A 112 10.77 -1.08 15.99
C GLN A 112 10.41 -1.14 14.51
N PHE A 113 11.17 -0.46 13.65
CA PHE A 113 10.85 -0.24 12.24
C PHE A 113 11.87 -0.91 11.31
N GLY A 114 12.16 -2.18 11.57
CA GLY A 114 12.89 -3.05 10.64
C GLY A 114 14.41 -2.87 10.58
N GLY A 115 15.02 -2.13 11.51
CA GLY A 115 16.46 -1.90 11.61
C GLY A 115 16.94 -0.60 10.96
N LEU A 116 18.26 -0.45 10.88
CA LEU A 116 18.91 0.71 10.26
C LEU A 116 19.44 0.38 8.87
N LEU A 117 19.33 1.33 7.96
CA LEU A 117 19.93 1.30 6.63
C LEU A 117 20.97 2.41 6.49
N GLY A 118 21.85 2.26 5.51
CA GLY A 118 22.68 3.37 5.03
C GLY A 118 23.04 3.23 3.57
N TYR A 119 23.19 4.39 2.93
CA TYR A 119 23.46 4.50 1.51
C TYR A 119 24.89 4.08 1.15
N ASP A 120 25.00 3.13 0.23
CA ASP A 120 26.24 2.71 -0.39
C ASP A 120 26.38 3.36 -1.77
N SER A 121 27.27 4.33 -1.88
CA SER A 121 27.50 5.06 -3.14
C SER A 121 28.19 4.22 -4.24
N TYR A 122 28.76 3.06 -3.90
CA TYR A 122 29.39 2.19 -4.89
C TYR A 122 28.35 1.32 -5.60
N GLU A 123 27.44 0.73 -4.84
CA GLU A 123 26.34 -0.09 -5.37
C GLU A 123 25.14 0.78 -5.80
N GLY A 124 25.05 2.02 -5.32
CA GLY A 124 23.95 2.93 -5.61
C GLY A 124 22.67 2.61 -4.83
N ASP A 125 22.79 1.87 -3.72
CA ASP A 125 21.66 1.29 -2.99
C ASP A 125 21.87 1.36 -1.46
N CYS A 126 20.78 1.22 -0.70
CA CYS A 126 20.76 1.22 0.75
C CYS A 126 20.90 -0.20 1.32
N PHE A 127 21.76 -0.36 2.32
CA PHE A 127 22.01 -1.66 2.94
C PHE A 127 21.85 -1.60 4.45
N GLY A 128 21.45 -2.72 5.04
CA GLY A 128 21.39 -2.90 6.49
C GLY A 128 22.70 -2.54 7.18
N ILE A 129 22.59 -1.74 8.23
CA ILE A 129 23.67 -1.41 9.15
C ILE A 129 23.42 -2.18 10.45
N ASN A 130 24.43 -2.93 10.89
CA ASN A 130 24.31 -3.74 12.10
C ASN A 130 24.59 -2.87 13.34
N CYS A 131 23.76 -3.00 14.38
CA CYS A 131 23.75 -2.16 15.59
C CYS A 131 24.93 -2.42 16.56
N MET A 132 25.83 -3.35 16.25
CA MET A 132 26.94 -3.73 17.13
C MET A 132 27.99 -2.61 17.29
N ASP A 133 27.99 -1.61 16.40
CA ASP A 133 28.80 -0.41 16.52
C ASP A 133 27.85 0.81 16.51
N ALA A 134 27.75 1.54 17.61
CA ALA A 134 26.86 2.71 17.82
C ALA A 134 27.12 3.92 16.86
N TRP A 135 27.81 3.71 15.76
CA TRP A 135 28.28 4.74 14.84
C TRP A 135 27.15 5.43 14.07
N ALA A 136 26.05 4.74 13.77
CA ALA A 136 24.94 5.35 13.03
C ALA A 136 24.26 6.47 13.84
N GLU A 137 23.88 6.17 15.09
CA GLU A 137 23.32 7.17 15.99
C GLU A 137 24.32 8.27 16.33
N ASP A 138 25.60 7.93 16.55
CA ASP A 138 26.62 8.92 16.88
C ASP A 138 26.89 9.88 15.71
N GLU A 139 26.90 9.39 14.47
CA GLU A 139 27.00 10.23 13.27
C GLU A 139 25.75 11.10 13.09
N ALA A 140 24.56 10.55 13.29
CA ALA A 140 23.32 11.32 13.25
C ALA A 140 23.30 12.43 14.33
N LYS A 141 23.69 12.10 15.58
CA LYS A 141 23.84 13.06 16.68
C LYS A 141 24.83 14.17 16.34
N LYS A 142 25.98 13.86 15.72
CA LYS A 142 26.97 14.87 15.32
C LYS A 142 26.39 15.86 14.33
N LYS A 143 25.64 15.39 13.33
CA LYS A 143 24.98 16.27 12.34
C LYS A 143 23.91 17.14 12.98
N LEU A 144 23.02 16.55 13.77
CA LEU A 144 21.95 17.30 14.45
C LEU A 144 22.51 18.34 15.43
N LYS A 145 23.67 18.09 16.05
CA LYS A 145 24.38 19.06 16.91
C LYS A 145 24.98 20.26 16.17
N GLN A 146 25.02 20.25 14.84
CA GLN A 146 25.44 21.42 14.05
C GLN A 146 24.31 22.46 13.93
N LEU A 147 23.07 22.06 14.20
CA LEU A 147 21.92 22.96 14.25
C LEU A 147 21.91 23.77 15.54
N THR A 148 21.41 25.00 15.46
CA THR A 148 21.01 25.78 16.62
C THR A 148 19.82 25.13 17.33
N LYS A 149 19.54 25.55 18.56
CA LYS A 149 18.39 25.04 19.32
C LYS A 149 17.07 25.33 18.61
N ASP A 150 16.94 26.51 18.00
CA ASP A 150 15.72 26.93 17.32
C ASP A 150 15.50 26.13 16.02
N GLU A 151 16.56 25.91 15.24
CA GLU A 151 16.52 25.04 14.04
C GLU A 151 16.18 23.59 14.41
N LEU A 152 16.80 23.05 15.47
CA LEU A 152 16.48 21.70 15.93
C LEU A 152 15.02 21.57 16.37
N ILE A 153 14.48 22.56 17.08
CA ILE A 153 13.06 22.59 17.48
C ILE A 153 12.16 22.66 16.23
N ALA A 154 12.52 23.46 15.23
CA ALA A 154 11.78 23.54 13.96
C ALA A 154 11.79 22.19 13.21
N ALA A 155 12.96 21.56 13.09
CA ALA A 155 13.14 20.27 12.44
C ALA A 155 12.35 19.16 13.13
N ILE A 156 12.39 19.11 14.48
CA ILE A 156 11.59 18.18 15.28
C ILE A 156 10.10 18.43 15.02
N ARG A 157 9.62 19.67 15.11
CA ARG A 157 8.21 20.00 14.88
C ARG A 157 7.72 19.53 13.50
N GLN A 158 8.48 19.82 12.45
CA GLN A 158 8.14 19.38 11.09
C GLN A 158 8.14 17.85 10.99
N SER A 159 9.17 17.19 11.53
CA SER A 159 9.29 15.72 11.44
C SER A 159 8.17 15.00 12.19
N PHE A 160 7.77 15.51 13.36
CA PHE A 160 6.63 14.96 14.10
C PHE A 160 5.29 15.20 13.39
N LYS A 161 5.10 16.35 12.74
CA LYS A 161 3.91 16.61 11.88
C LYS A 161 3.84 15.57 10.76
N VAL A 162 4.92 15.39 10.00
CA VAL A 162 5.01 14.39 8.92
C VAL A 162 4.71 12.99 9.45
N TYR A 163 5.36 12.59 10.55
CA TYR A 163 5.15 11.28 11.15
C TYR A 163 3.70 11.03 11.58
N GLN A 164 3.09 11.97 12.30
CA GLN A 164 1.70 11.84 12.76
C GLN A 164 0.73 11.75 11.58
N SER A 165 0.91 12.62 10.58
CA SER A 165 0.10 12.59 9.36
C SER A 165 0.28 11.26 8.63
N TYR A 166 1.51 10.75 8.49
CA TYR A 166 1.81 9.48 7.80
C TYR A 166 1.16 8.28 8.48
N ILE A 167 1.27 8.18 9.81
CA ILE A 167 0.64 7.09 10.57
C ILE A 167 -0.89 7.18 10.46
N GLY A 168 -1.47 8.37 10.60
CA GLY A 168 -2.90 8.58 10.49
C GLY A 168 -3.44 8.22 9.09
N LEU A 169 -2.72 8.63 8.04
CA LEU A 169 -3.03 8.31 6.66
C LEU A 169 -2.94 6.80 6.40
N SER A 170 -1.85 6.17 6.84
CA SER A 170 -1.62 4.72 6.64
C SER A 170 -2.74 3.88 7.28
N VAL A 171 -3.15 4.20 8.51
CA VAL A 171 -4.24 3.48 9.19
C VAL A 171 -5.58 3.65 8.47
N ARG A 172 -5.88 4.86 7.97
CA ARG A 172 -7.11 5.09 7.18
C ARG A 172 -7.06 4.33 5.86
N TYR A 173 -5.94 4.38 5.17
CA TYR A 173 -5.73 3.61 3.94
C TYR A 173 -5.93 2.11 4.18
N ASP A 174 -5.26 1.52 5.17
CA ASP A 174 -5.37 0.08 5.44
C ASP A 174 -6.82 -0.33 5.75
N SER A 175 -7.55 0.51 6.46
CA SER A 175 -8.97 0.28 6.77
C SER A 175 -9.86 0.33 5.52
N LEU A 176 -9.68 1.35 4.68
CA LEU A 176 -10.42 1.50 3.41
C LEU A 176 -10.06 0.41 2.41
N LYS A 177 -8.78 0.05 2.33
CA LYS A 177 -8.26 -1.02 1.46
C LYS A 177 -8.85 -2.38 1.84
N ALA A 178 -8.89 -2.70 3.14
CA ALA A 178 -9.54 -3.92 3.60
C ALA A 178 -11.03 -3.95 3.25
N ALA A 179 -11.74 -2.82 3.38
CA ALA A 179 -13.15 -2.74 3.04
C ALA A 179 -13.40 -2.96 1.53
N ILE A 180 -12.63 -2.29 0.66
CA ILE A 180 -12.82 -2.42 -0.79
C ILE A 180 -12.42 -3.81 -1.31
N ASP A 181 -11.40 -4.43 -0.74
CA ASP A 181 -10.99 -5.79 -1.12
C ASP A 181 -12.08 -6.82 -0.77
N ILE A 182 -12.76 -6.67 0.39
CA ILE A 182 -13.92 -7.50 0.74
C ILE A 182 -15.06 -7.32 -0.27
N LEU A 183 -15.34 -6.09 -0.68
CA LEU A 183 -16.41 -5.79 -1.63
C LEU A 183 -16.12 -6.39 -3.01
N ARG A 184 -14.88 -6.25 -3.50
CA ARG A 184 -14.42 -6.86 -4.77
C ARG A 184 -14.52 -8.38 -4.75
N ASP A 185 -14.09 -9.02 -3.67
CA ASP A 185 -14.13 -10.49 -3.53
C ASP A 185 -15.56 -11.03 -3.56
N LYS A 186 -16.48 -10.39 -2.80
CA LYS A 186 -17.91 -10.72 -2.84
C LYS A 186 -18.50 -10.57 -4.24
N ASN A 187 -18.24 -9.44 -4.90
CA ASN A 187 -18.79 -9.17 -6.23
C ASN A 187 -18.27 -10.17 -7.27
N THR A 188 -16.96 -10.48 -7.23
CA THR A 188 -16.35 -11.50 -8.10
C THR A 188 -16.98 -12.87 -7.91
N GLY A 189 -17.25 -13.27 -6.66
CA GLY A 189 -17.93 -14.53 -6.35
C GLY A 189 -19.35 -14.60 -6.94
N ILE A 190 -20.13 -13.53 -6.77
CA ILE A 190 -21.49 -13.43 -7.34
C ILE A 190 -21.46 -13.50 -8.87
N LEU A 191 -20.55 -12.76 -9.51
CA LEU A 191 -20.41 -12.77 -10.97
C LEU A 191 -20.05 -14.16 -11.52
N GLN A 192 -19.22 -14.93 -10.82
CA GLN A 192 -18.91 -16.31 -11.21
C GLN A 192 -20.15 -17.21 -11.11
N VAL A 193 -20.97 -17.04 -10.07
CA VAL A 193 -22.24 -17.76 -9.94
C VAL A 193 -23.18 -17.43 -11.09
N VAL A 194 -23.35 -16.15 -11.42
CA VAL A 194 -24.20 -15.70 -12.54
C VAL A 194 -23.74 -16.28 -13.86
N LYS A 195 -22.43 -16.19 -14.18
CA LYS A 195 -21.87 -16.75 -15.42
C LYS A 195 -22.07 -18.25 -15.54
N GLU A 196 -22.00 -18.98 -14.43
CA GLU A 196 -22.26 -20.43 -14.43
C GLU A 196 -23.75 -20.75 -14.63
N ILE A 197 -24.66 -19.96 -14.03
CA ILE A 197 -26.11 -20.08 -14.29
C ILE A 197 -26.39 -19.83 -15.78
N GLU A 198 -25.84 -18.76 -16.36
CA GLU A 198 -26.02 -18.43 -17.78
C GLU A 198 -25.49 -19.54 -18.69
N ARG A 199 -24.28 -20.05 -18.41
CA ARG A 199 -23.69 -21.16 -19.18
C ARG A 199 -24.54 -22.43 -19.14
N LEU A 200 -25.04 -22.80 -17.95
CA LEU A 200 -25.90 -23.97 -17.79
C LEU A 200 -27.25 -23.74 -18.48
N TYR A 201 -27.84 -22.55 -18.33
CA TYR A 201 -29.08 -22.18 -19.00
C TYR A 201 -28.94 -22.25 -20.54
N GLU A 202 -27.88 -21.68 -21.13
CA GLU A 202 -27.63 -21.77 -22.57
C GLU A 202 -27.50 -23.23 -23.04
N ALA A 203 -26.75 -24.06 -22.31
CA ALA A 203 -26.58 -25.48 -22.64
C ALA A 203 -27.93 -26.21 -22.69
N THR A 204 -28.83 -25.88 -21.78
CA THR A 204 -30.16 -26.50 -21.70
C THR A 204 -31.11 -25.99 -22.78
N SER A 205 -31.00 -24.70 -23.15
CA SER A 205 -31.80 -24.07 -24.20
C SER A 205 -31.56 -24.69 -25.59
N SER A 206 -30.41 -25.36 -25.76
CA SER A 206 -30.05 -26.10 -26.97
C SER A 206 -30.78 -27.45 -27.11
N GLU A 207 -31.34 -27.98 -26.03
CA GLU A 207 -32.14 -29.20 -26.04
C GLU A 207 -33.64 -28.88 -26.14
N GLN A 208 -34.27 -29.23 -27.27
CA GLN A 208 -35.69 -28.95 -27.53
C GLN A 208 -36.58 -30.19 -27.48
N GLY A 209 -37.80 -30.04 -26.97
CA GLY A 209 -38.86 -31.05 -26.99
C GLY A 209 -39.23 -31.62 -25.62
N ILE A 210 -40.20 -32.54 -25.59
CA ILE A 210 -40.81 -33.10 -24.36
C ILE A 210 -39.78 -33.83 -23.47
N TYR A 211 -38.65 -34.26 -24.05
CA TYR A 211 -37.60 -34.98 -23.32
C TYR A 211 -36.43 -34.10 -22.84
N ALA A 212 -36.45 -32.80 -23.10
CA ALA A 212 -35.39 -31.88 -22.68
C ALA A 212 -35.17 -31.91 -21.16
N GLU A 213 -36.24 -32.11 -20.38
CA GLU A 213 -36.18 -32.20 -18.92
C GLU A 213 -35.41 -33.43 -18.39
N TYR A 214 -35.27 -34.48 -19.20
CA TYR A 214 -34.51 -35.69 -18.85
C TYR A 214 -33.05 -35.63 -19.28
N SER A 215 -32.66 -34.57 -20.00
CA SER A 215 -31.31 -34.37 -20.49
C SER A 215 -30.30 -34.26 -19.36
N LYS A 216 -29.04 -34.52 -19.70
CA LYS A 216 -27.94 -34.33 -18.75
C LYS A 216 -27.79 -32.85 -18.39
N ALA A 217 -27.96 -31.96 -19.37
CA ALA A 217 -27.84 -30.52 -19.18
C ALA A 217 -28.88 -29.99 -18.18
N TRP A 218 -30.15 -30.44 -18.28
CA TRP A 218 -31.21 -29.96 -17.39
C TRP A 218 -31.02 -30.41 -15.95
N LYS A 219 -30.57 -31.66 -15.76
CA LYS A 219 -30.22 -32.17 -14.42
C LYS A 219 -29.05 -31.43 -13.78
N GLU A 220 -28.04 -31.04 -14.58
CA GLU A 220 -26.90 -30.27 -14.07
C GLU A 220 -27.32 -28.84 -13.70
N PHE A 221 -28.22 -28.21 -14.47
CA PHE A 221 -28.79 -26.91 -14.14
C PHE A 221 -29.63 -26.94 -12.86
N ASP A 222 -30.56 -27.89 -12.74
CA ASP A 222 -31.40 -28.05 -11.54
C ASP A 222 -30.53 -28.33 -10.31
N GLN A 223 -29.57 -29.25 -10.41
CA GLN A 223 -28.69 -29.58 -9.29
C GLN A 223 -27.85 -28.37 -8.85
N TYR A 224 -27.32 -27.59 -9.80
CA TYR A 224 -26.52 -26.42 -9.47
C TYR A 224 -27.37 -25.34 -8.80
N THR A 225 -28.52 -25.00 -9.37
CA THR A 225 -29.42 -23.97 -8.82
C THR A 225 -29.98 -24.36 -7.45
N GLU A 226 -30.39 -25.61 -7.23
CA GLU A 226 -30.83 -26.11 -5.91
C GLU A 226 -29.74 -26.07 -4.83
N SER A 227 -28.46 -26.07 -5.23
CA SER A 227 -27.32 -26.00 -4.30
C SER A 227 -26.93 -24.57 -3.91
N LEU A 228 -27.50 -23.55 -4.57
CA LEU A 228 -27.17 -22.15 -4.29
C LEU A 228 -27.75 -21.71 -2.94
N PRO A 229 -27.03 -20.85 -2.20
CA PRO A 229 -27.49 -20.32 -0.93
C PRO A 229 -28.72 -19.42 -1.12
N PRO A 230 -29.61 -19.29 -0.11
CA PRO A 230 -30.83 -18.47 -0.21
C PRO A 230 -30.58 -17.02 -0.66
N GLU A 231 -29.44 -16.46 -0.29
CA GLU A 231 -29.00 -15.10 -0.65
C GLU A 231 -28.78 -14.90 -2.16
N ALA A 232 -28.62 -15.98 -2.94
CA ALA A 232 -28.49 -15.91 -4.40
C ALA A 232 -29.83 -15.70 -5.13
N TRP A 233 -30.96 -15.77 -4.42
CA TRP A 233 -32.30 -15.64 -5.00
C TRP A 233 -32.89 -14.27 -4.67
N VAL A 234 -33.36 -13.56 -5.69
CA VAL A 234 -34.11 -12.31 -5.51
C VAL A 234 -35.45 -12.66 -4.85
N SER A 235 -35.69 -12.10 -3.66
CA SER A 235 -36.95 -12.22 -2.91
C SER A 235 -38.07 -11.35 -3.47
#